data_AF-A0A914QN77-F1
#
_entry.id   AF-A0A914QN77-F1
#
_cell.length_a   1.000
_cell.length_b   1.000
_cell.length_c   1.000
_cell.angle_alpha   90.00
_cell.angle_beta   90.00
_cell.angle_gamma   90.00
#
_symmetry.space_group_name_H-M   'P 1'
#
loop_
_entity.id
_entity.type
_entity.pdbx_description
1 polymer ?
#
loop_
_entity_poly.entity_id
_entity_poly.type
_entity_poly.pdbx_seq_one_letter_code
_entity_poly.pdbx_strand_id
1 'polypeptide(L)' 'MNRLYGFYEECRRTRGTQLWKKFQAVFNEMPLCCLIENRIITMHGGISPDIKGMETLYKLKKPKTHAECDTGVV' A
#
# COMPACT_ATOMS: atom_id res chain seq x y z
N MET A 1 0.17 -10.61 -2.07
CA MET A 1 1.63 -10.60 -1.78
C MET A 1 1.97 -11.22 -0.41
N ASN A 2 1.79 -10.53 0.72
CA ASN A 2 2.32 -10.95 2.03
C ASN A 2 1.81 -12.28 2.61
N ARG A 3 0.80 -12.90 2.00
CA ARG A 3 0.32 -14.24 2.37
C ARG A 3 1.07 -15.38 1.67
N LEU A 4 1.54 -15.14 0.43
CA LEU A 4 2.11 -16.18 -0.43
C LEU A 4 3.63 -16.29 -0.30
N TYR A 5 4.32 -15.17 0.01
CA TYR A 5 5.79 -15.09 0.05
C TYR A 5 6.37 -15.24 1.47
N GLY A 6 5.79 -16.13 2.29
CA GLY A 6 6.37 -16.50 3.58
C GLY A 6 6.15 -15.54 4.77
N PHE A 7 5.82 -14.27 4.55
CA PHE A 7 5.60 -13.32 5.67
C PHE A 7 4.47 -13.75 6.61
N TYR A 8 3.37 -14.30 6.07
CA TYR A 8 2.28 -14.86 6.87
C TYR A 8 2.74 -16.05 7.71
N GLU A 9 3.50 -16.97 7.11
CA GLU A 9 4.04 -18.15 7.78
C GLU A 9 4.99 -17.78 8.93
N GLU A 10 5.84 -16.78 8.69
CA GLU A 10 6.77 -16.28 9.70
C GLU A 10 6.05 -15.62 10.88
N CYS A 11 5.02 -14.80 10.60
CA CYS A 11 4.19 -14.21 11.65
C CYS A 11 3.46 -15.30 12.46
N ARG A 12 2.88 -16.29 11.77
CA ARG A 12 2.17 -17.42 12.37
C ARG A 12 3.09 -18.21 13.31
N ARG A 13 4.31 -18.52 12.87
CA ARG A 13 5.32 -19.27 13.63
C ARG A 13 5.81 -18.52 14.87
N THR A 14 6.02 -17.22 14.76
CA THR A 14 6.68 -16.42 15.82
C THR A 14 5.72 -15.93 16.90
N ARG A 15 4.53 -15.43 16.51
CA ARG A 15 3.58 -14.76 17.43
C ARG A 15 2.11 -15.07 17.10
N GLY A 16 1.86 -16.03 16.20
CA GLY A 16 0.52 -16.40 15.76
C GLY A 16 -0.08 -15.48 14.69
N THR A 17 -1.23 -15.89 14.15
CA THR A 17 -1.91 -15.23 13.03
C THR A 17 -2.43 -13.83 13.36
N GLN A 18 -2.60 -13.50 14.65
CA GLN A 18 -3.05 -12.17 15.06
C GLN A 18 -2.02 -11.08 14.80
N LEU A 19 -0.72 -11.40 14.89
CA LEU A 19 0.34 -10.45 14.55
C LEU A 19 0.27 -10.07 13.06
N TRP A 20 0.08 -11.05 12.19
CA TRP A 20 -0.07 -10.81 10.77
C TRP A 20 -1.24 -9.86 10.49
N LYS A 21 -2.41 -10.06 11.12
CA LYS A 21 -3.55 -9.15 10.97
C LYS A 21 -3.23 -7.71 11.38
N LYS A 22 -2.46 -7.53 12.47
CA LYS A 22 -2.01 -6.19 12.89
C LYS A 22 -1.09 -5.55 11.86
N PHE A 23 -0.15 -6.30 11.27
CA PHE A 23 0.68 -5.77 10.18
C PHE A 23 -0.15 -5.37 8.95
N GLN A 24 -1.16 -6.15 8.58
CA GLN A 24 -2.05 -5.79 7.47
C GLN A 24 -2.78 -4.46 7.76
N ALA A 25 -3.23 -4.24 9.00
CA ALA A 25 -3.82 -2.97 9.40
C ALA A 25 -2.82 -1.81 9.30
N VAL A 26 -1.56 -2.00 9.69
CA VAL A 26 -0.51 -0.97 9.54
C VAL A 26 -0.22 -0.67 8.07
N PHE A 27 -0.07 -1.70 7.22
CA PHE A 27 0.19 -1.51 5.80
C PHE A 27 -0.96 -0.77 5.09
N ASN A 28 -2.20 -0.94 5.56
CA ASN A 28 -3.36 -0.19 5.05
C ASN A 28 -3.28 1.31 5.35
N GLU A 29 -2.56 1.74 6.39
CA GLU A 29 -2.40 3.16 6.74
C GLU A 29 -1.12 3.79 6.17
N MET A 30 -0.21 3.01 5.57
CA MET A 30 1.01 3.57 4.97
C MET A 30 0.70 4.50 3.78
N PRO A 31 1.39 5.65 3.64
CA PRO A 31 1.18 6.55 2.51
C PRO A 31 1.60 5.91 1.18
N LEU A 32 0.93 6.31 0.09
CA LEU A 32 1.24 5.83 -1.27
C LEU A 32 2.47 6.54 -1.86
N CYS A 33 2.62 7.83 -1.57
CA CYS A 33 3.72 8.66 -2.01
C CYS A 33 4.01 9.75 -0.96
N CYS A 34 5.16 10.40 -1.09
CA CYS A 34 5.55 11.54 -0.26
C CYS A 34 6.03 12.69 -1.16
N LEU A 35 5.70 13.93 -0.79
CA LEU A 35 6.18 15.14 -1.44
C LEU A 35 7.22 15.82 -0.54
N ILE A 36 8.47 15.86 -1.00
CA ILE A 36 9.60 16.45 -0.28
C ILE A 36 9.80 17.88 -0.77
N GLU A 37 9.79 18.84 0.16
CA GLU A 37 9.99 20.27 -0.07
C GLU A 37 9.13 20.86 -1.20
N ASN A 38 7.94 20.29 -1.45
CA ASN A 38 7.06 20.68 -2.55
C ASN A 38 7.74 20.61 -3.94
N ARG A 39 8.78 19.77 -4.08
CA ARG A 39 9.63 19.66 -5.28
C ARG A 39 9.77 18.24 -5.79
N ILE A 40 9.94 17.26 -4.89
CA ILE A 40 10.27 15.88 -5.26
C ILE A 40 9.16 14.95 -4.78
N ILE A 41 8.56 14.19 -5.70
CA ILE A 41 7.59 13.14 -5.37
C ILE A 41 8.32 11.81 -5.30
N THR A 42 8.13 11.06 -4.21
CA THR A 42 8.70 9.73 -4.03
C THR A 42 7.60 8.68 -3.93
N MET A 43 7.79 7.55 -4.62
CA MET A 43 6.83 6.45 -4.74
C MET A 43 7.60 5.14 -4.81
N HIS A 44 7.05 4.05 -4.28
CA HIS A 44 7.75 2.76 -4.32
C HIS A 44 7.75 2.13 -5.73
N GLY A 45 6.64 2.21 -6.46
CA GLY A 45 6.43 1.53 -7.75
C GLY A 45 6.58 2.41 -9.00
N GLY A 46 6.99 3.67 -8.85
CA GLY A 46 7.07 4.63 -9.95
C GLY A 46 5.75 5.34 -10.27
N ILE A 47 5.73 6.10 -11.37
CA ILE A 47 4.63 6.96 -11.79
C ILE A 47 3.77 6.23 -12.84
N SER A 48 2.47 6.12 -12.58
CA SER A 48 1.49 5.60 -13.56
C SER A 48 1.28 6.60 -14.71
N PRO A 49 1.08 6.15 -15.96
CA PRO A 49 0.69 7.00 -17.09
C PRO A 49 -0.58 7.84 -16.84
N ASP A 50 -1.47 7.37 -15.95
CA ASP A 50 -2.73 8.04 -15.63
C ASP A 50 -2.55 9.20 -14.64
N ILE A 51 -1.40 9.28 -13.97
CA ILE A 51 -1.07 10.37 -13.05
C ILE A 51 -0.53 11.55 -13.86
N LYS A 52 -1.43 12.46 -14.25
CA LYS A 52 -1.09 13.68 -15.02
C LYS A 52 -0.66 14.87 -14.16
N GLY A 53 -0.80 14.76 -12.84
CA GLY A 53 -0.40 15.80 -11.90
C GLY A 53 -0.77 15.48 -10.45
N MET A 54 -0.42 16.40 -9.56
CA MET A 54 -0.68 16.27 -8.12
C MET A 54 -2.17 16.16 -7.77
N GLU A 55 -3.04 16.81 -8.56
CA GLU A 55 -4.49 16.75 -8.34
C GLU A 55 -5.03 15.32 -8.44
N THR A 56 -4.55 14.54 -9.41
CA THR A 56 -4.91 13.12 -9.54
C THR A 56 -4.50 12.36 -8.28
N LEU A 57 -3.28 12.59 -7.78
CA LEU A 57 -2.78 11.94 -6.56
C LEU A 57 -3.62 12.26 -5.33
N TYR A 58 -4.10 13.49 -5.18
CA TYR A 58 -4.97 13.88 -4.07
C TYR A 58 -6.36 13.26 -4.14
N LYS A 59 -6.84 12.93 -5.34
CA LYS A 59 -8.15 12.27 -5.54
C LYS A 59 -8.07 10.74 -5.44
N LEU A 60 -6.88 10.15 -5.54
CA LEU A 60 -6.70 8.70 -5.42
C LEU A 60 -7.18 8.21 -4.06
N LYS A 61 -8.11 7.26 -4.09
CA LYS A 61 -8.55 6.56 -2.88
C LYS A 61 -7.72 5.30 -2.72
N LYS A 62 -6.92 5.22 -1.66
CA LYS A 62 -6.16 4.02 -1.34
C LYS A 62 -7.10 2.84 -1.08
N PRO A 63 -6.96 1.69 -1.78
CA PRO A 63 -7.70 0.47 -1.47
C PRO A 63 -7.25 -0.08 -0.11
N LYS A 64 -8.20 -0.49 0.75
CA LYS A 64 -7.94 -1.03 2.09
C LYS A 64 -8.25 -2.52 2.20
N THR A 65 -8.94 -3.08 1.21
CA THR A 65 -9.30 -4.50 1.16
C THR A 65 -8.71 -5.17 -0.07
N HIS A 66 -8.59 -6.51 -0.03
CA HIS A 66 -8.09 -7.27 -1.17
C HIS A 66 -8.97 -7.10 -2.41
N ALA A 67 -10.29 -7.09 -2.23
CA ALA A 67 -11.24 -6.92 -3.32
C ALA A 67 -11.07 -5.56 -4.03
N GLU A 68 -10.80 -4.49 -3.28
CA GLU A 68 -10.52 -3.17 -3.85
C GLU A 68 -9.15 -3.09 -4.56
N CYS A 69 -8.18 -3.91 -4.15
CA CYS A 69 -6.89 -3.99 -4.84
C CYS A 69 -7.03 -4.64 -6.22
N ASP A 70 -7.94 -5.60 -6.37
CA ASP A 70 -8.14 -6.34 -7.63
C ASP A 70 -8.84 -5.47 -8.69
N THR A 71 -9.61 -4.44 -8.28
CA THR A 71 -10.22 -3.46 -9.18
C THR A 71 -9.25 -2.40 -9.71
N GLY A 72 -8.02 -2.35 -9.19
CA GLY A 72 -7.04 -1.31 -9.53
C GLY A 72 -7.37 0.04 -8.90
N VAL A 73 -6.35 0.91 -8.82
CA VAL A 73 -6.54 2.29 -8.38
C VAL A 73 -6.82 3.11 -9.63
N VAL A 74 -8.07 3.52 -9.83
CA VAL A 74 -8.48 4.48 -10.87
C VAL A 74 -8.13 5.89 -10.42
#